data_AF-A0A2G6DTB5-F1
#
_entry.id   AF-A0A2G6DTB5-F1
#
_cell.length_a   1.000
_cell.length_b   1.000
_cell.length_c   1.000
_cell.angle_alpha   90.00
_cell.angle_beta   90.00
_cell.angle_gamma   90.00
#
_symmetry.space_group_name_H-M   'P 1'
#
loop_
_entity.id
_entity.type
_entity.pdbx_description
1 polymer ?
#
loop_
_entity_poly.entity_id
_entity_poly.type
_entity_poly.pdbx_seq_one_letter_code
_entity_poly.pdbx_strand_id
1 'polypeptide(L)'
;RWAEAVLDWHQRTEEMRGRLLDGATEYLVWQTLIGTWDLDADEPIAAERLLGYLEKATKEAKLRTSWTAPDAQYETDLEAFVLSVLADDDLLTDIGGFLAQYADLVRANVLAQKLLALTMPGVPDIYQGTELVTRTLVDPDNRRDVDFDERRTVLNRLDSGTRPATLSEEKLLLVATVLRLRRDHPEWFVGPDASYAPLATTTSHLIAYARGTHADGPQVLVLATRLPKTLDRLGGWDASTVALPPGNWRDLLSGRDGVQGNAVIADLLGDLPVALLLRAEEGAAPAESPQIP
;
A
#
# COMPACT_ATOMS: atom_id res chain seq x y z
N ARG A 1 14.38 -3.54 -16.33
CA ARG A 1 13.19 -4.28 -15.87
C ARG A 1 11.89 -3.68 -16.37
N TRP A 2 11.37 -2.56 -15.83
CA TRP A 2 10.11 -1.98 -16.35
C TRP A 2 10.14 -1.68 -17.85
N ALA A 3 11.15 -0.95 -18.31
CA ALA A 3 11.30 -0.63 -19.73
C ALA A 3 11.46 -1.88 -20.61
N GLU A 4 12.13 -2.93 -20.11
CA GLU A 4 12.29 -4.19 -20.84
C GLU A 4 10.96 -4.93 -20.98
N ALA A 5 10.19 -5.02 -19.89
CA ALA A 5 8.88 -5.66 -19.89
C ALA A 5 7.90 -4.95 -20.84
N VAL A 6 7.84 -3.61 -20.77
CA VAL A 6 7.00 -2.84 -21.70
C VAL A 6 7.43 -3.01 -23.15
N LEU A 7 8.75 -3.04 -23.44
CA LEU A 7 9.23 -3.28 -24.79
C LEU A 7 8.88 -4.68 -25.29
N ASP A 8 8.91 -5.69 -24.42
CA ASP A 8 8.48 -7.05 -24.76
C ASP A 8 6.98 -7.10 -25.07
N TRP A 9 6.12 -6.56 -24.19
CA TRP A 9 4.67 -6.50 -24.45
C TRP A 9 4.34 -5.66 -25.68
N HIS A 10 5.07 -4.57 -25.91
CA HIS A 10 4.96 -3.78 -27.13
C HIS A 10 5.33 -4.61 -28.37
N GLN A 11 6.35 -5.46 -28.33
CA GLN A 11 6.66 -6.33 -29.47
C GLN A 11 5.59 -7.40 -29.67
N ARG A 12 5.15 -8.06 -28.60
CA ARG A 12 4.14 -9.13 -28.64
C ARG A 12 2.77 -8.68 -29.14
N THR A 13 2.41 -7.43 -28.88
CA THR A 13 1.10 -6.88 -29.25
C THR A 13 1.10 -6.08 -30.54
N GLU A 14 2.17 -6.18 -31.35
CA GLU A 14 2.31 -5.41 -32.60
C GLU A 14 1.13 -5.60 -33.56
N GLU A 15 0.68 -6.83 -33.74
CA GLU A 15 -0.45 -7.13 -34.63
C GLU A 15 -1.81 -6.71 -34.05
N MET A 16 -1.90 -6.48 -32.74
CA MET A 16 -3.12 -6.04 -32.05
C MET A 16 -3.32 -4.52 -32.13
N ARG A 17 -2.27 -3.77 -32.45
CA ARG A 17 -2.33 -2.29 -32.46
C ARG A 17 -2.95 -1.76 -33.73
N GLY A 18 -4.05 -1.03 -33.57
CA GLY A 18 -4.60 -0.19 -34.64
C GLY A 18 -3.61 0.89 -35.05
N ARG A 19 -3.64 1.28 -36.33
CA ARG A 19 -2.68 2.23 -36.92
C ARG A 19 -2.71 3.61 -36.25
N LEU A 20 -3.85 4.00 -35.66
CA LEU A 20 -4.02 5.30 -35.05
C LEU A 20 -3.61 5.34 -33.58
N LEU A 21 -3.43 4.18 -32.94
CA LEU A 21 -3.02 4.07 -31.54
C LEU A 21 -1.57 4.54 -31.39
N ASP A 22 -1.38 5.58 -30.60
CA ASP A 22 -0.07 6.14 -30.32
C ASP A 22 0.59 5.45 -29.13
N GLY A 23 1.93 5.44 -29.11
CA GLY A 23 2.70 4.77 -28.07
C GLY A 23 2.54 5.38 -26.66
N ALA A 24 2.14 6.64 -26.53
CA ALA A 24 1.90 7.23 -25.22
C ALA A 24 0.61 6.68 -24.59
N THR A 25 -0.44 6.53 -25.39
CA THR A 25 -1.67 5.87 -24.94
C THR A 25 -1.45 4.38 -24.68
N GLU A 26 -0.72 3.66 -25.53
CA GLU A 26 -0.33 2.28 -25.24
C GLU A 26 0.40 2.16 -23.90
N TYR A 27 1.36 3.04 -23.64
CA TYR A 27 2.09 3.06 -22.36
C TYR A 27 1.16 3.33 -21.16
N LEU A 28 0.14 4.18 -21.33
CA LEU A 28 -0.90 4.39 -20.32
C LEU A 28 -1.74 3.12 -20.09
N VAL A 29 -2.06 2.35 -21.13
CA VAL A 29 -2.74 1.05 -20.99
C VAL A 29 -1.92 0.14 -20.06
N TRP A 30 -0.62 -0.01 -20.33
CA TRP A 30 0.26 -0.85 -19.51
C TRP A 30 0.35 -0.39 -18.05
N GLN A 31 0.53 0.91 -17.82
CA GLN A 31 0.57 1.45 -16.45
C GLN A 31 -0.74 1.25 -15.71
N THR A 32 -1.87 1.39 -16.40
CA THR A 32 -3.20 1.26 -15.81
C THR A 32 -3.52 -0.19 -15.48
N LEU A 33 -3.27 -1.11 -16.42
CA LEU A 33 -3.48 -2.55 -16.23
C LEU A 33 -2.69 -3.05 -15.01
N ILE A 34 -1.43 -2.65 -14.90
CA ILE A 34 -0.56 -3.04 -13.78
C ILE A 34 -0.92 -2.35 -12.48
N GLY A 35 -1.21 -1.05 -12.54
CA GLY A 35 -1.62 -0.28 -11.36
C GLY A 35 -2.95 -0.75 -10.77
N THR A 36 -3.74 -1.49 -11.55
CA THR A 36 -5.05 -2.02 -11.13
C THR A 36 -5.11 -3.53 -11.00
N TRP A 37 -4.00 -4.24 -11.21
CA TRP A 37 -3.90 -5.69 -11.07
C TRP A 37 -4.20 -6.14 -9.65
N ASP A 38 -5.02 -7.17 -9.51
CA ASP A 38 -5.28 -7.79 -8.23
C ASP A 38 -4.18 -8.80 -7.89
N LEU A 39 -3.23 -8.41 -7.05
CA LEU A 39 -2.16 -9.31 -6.59
C LEU A 39 -2.64 -10.45 -5.69
N ASP A 40 -3.80 -10.32 -5.02
CA ASP A 40 -4.32 -11.37 -4.15
C ASP A 40 -5.06 -12.45 -4.98
N ALA A 41 -5.79 -12.02 -6.03
CA ALA A 41 -6.49 -12.91 -6.95
C ALA A 41 -5.66 -13.34 -8.18
N ASP A 42 -4.57 -12.62 -8.46
CA ASP A 42 -3.77 -12.68 -9.69
C ASP A 42 -4.58 -12.44 -10.97
N GLU A 43 -5.41 -11.40 -10.94
CA GLU A 43 -6.33 -11.08 -12.03
C GLU A 43 -6.19 -9.62 -12.51
N PRO A 44 -6.39 -9.36 -13.82
CA PRO A 44 -6.47 -8.01 -14.34
C PRO A 44 -7.77 -7.32 -13.89
N ILE A 45 -7.80 -6.00 -14.07
CA ILE A 45 -9.04 -5.23 -13.99
C ILE A 45 -10.06 -5.68 -15.05
N ALA A 46 -11.35 -5.64 -14.70
CA ALA A 46 -12.44 -5.86 -15.65
C ALA A 46 -12.36 -4.91 -16.86
N ALA A 47 -12.66 -5.45 -18.05
CA ALA A 47 -12.54 -4.74 -19.33
C ALA A 47 -13.33 -3.43 -19.35
N GLU A 48 -14.57 -3.43 -18.84
CA GLU A 48 -15.45 -2.28 -18.83
C GLU A 48 -14.87 -1.11 -18.03
N ARG A 49 -14.19 -1.42 -16.91
CA ARG A 49 -13.55 -0.40 -16.06
C ARG A 49 -12.31 0.18 -16.73
N LEU A 50 -11.50 -0.66 -17.37
CA LEU A 50 -10.31 -0.22 -18.09
C LEU A 50 -10.67 0.64 -19.30
N LEU A 51 -11.62 0.18 -20.12
CA LEU A 51 -12.12 0.93 -21.28
C LEU A 51 -12.73 2.27 -20.88
N GLY A 52 -13.61 2.28 -19.86
CA GLY A 52 -14.22 3.52 -19.39
C GLY A 52 -13.20 4.54 -18.87
N TYR A 53 -12.13 4.08 -18.22
CA TYR A 53 -11.03 4.96 -17.82
C TYR A 53 -10.25 5.49 -19.02
N LEU A 54 -9.87 4.63 -19.97
CA LEU A 54 -9.06 5.01 -21.12
C LEU A 54 -9.80 5.95 -22.06
N GLU A 55 -11.11 5.76 -22.27
CA GLU A 55 -11.95 6.70 -23.00
C GLU A 55 -11.90 8.10 -22.36
N LYS A 56 -12.12 8.16 -21.04
CA LYS A 56 -12.04 9.43 -20.30
C LYS A 56 -10.64 10.04 -20.36
N ALA A 57 -9.60 9.25 -20.13
CA ALA A 57 -8.21 9.73 -20.10
C ALA A 57 -7.77 10.30 -21.46
N THR A 58 -8.08 9.60 -22.55
CA THR A 58 -7.74 10.06 -23.91
C THR A 58 -8.54 11.29 -24.34
N LYS A 59 -9.83 11.37 -23.98
CA LYS A 59 -10.65 12.58 -24.23
C LYS A 59 -10.21 13.78 -23.39
N GLU A 60 -9.69 13.56 -22.17
CA GLU A 60 -9.14 14.63 -21.35
C GLU A 60 -7.78 15.14 -21.84
N ALA A 61 -6.95 14.25 -22.39
CA ALA A 61 -5.68 14.61 -23.00
C ALA A 61 -5.84 15.49 -24.25
N LYS A 62 -6.94 15.33 -25.01
CA LYS A 62 -7.29 16.15 -26.19
C LYS A 62 -6.24 16.11 -27.32
N LEU A 63 -5.45 15.03 -27.39
CA LEU A 63 -4.39 14.86 -28.40
C LEU A 63 -4.89 14.15 -29.67
N ARG A 64 -5.77 13.15 -29.51
CA ARG A 64 -6.27 12.28 -30.58
C ARG A 64 -7.79 12.30 -30.68
N THR A 65 -8.46 12.35 -29.52
CA THR A 65 -9.92 12.48 -29.39
C THR A 65 -10.27 13.48 -28.28
N SER A 66 -11.51 13.98 -28.26
CA SER A 66 -12.04 14.88 -27.22
C SER A 66 -13.54 14.73 -27.04
N TRP A 67 -14.08 15.24 -25.93
CA TRP A 67 -15.53 15.24 -25.67
C TRP A 67 -16.35 15.96 -26.74
N THR A 68 -15.81 17.03 -27.35
CA THR A 68 -16.52 17.86 -28.32
C THR A 68 -16.26 17.46 -29.77
N ALA A 69 -15.17 16.75 -30.03
CA ALA A 69 -14.80 16.25 -31.35
C ALA A 69 -14.20 14.84 -31.20
N PRO A 70 -15.05 13.80 -31.10
CA PRO A 70 -14.59 12.42 -30.99
C PRO A 70 -13.95 11.92 -32.28
N ASP A 71 -12.82 11.22 -32.18
CA ASP A 71 -12.24 10.44 -33.28
C ASP A 71 -12.67 8.97 -33.12
N ALA A 72 -13.74 8.60 -33.83
CA ALA A 72 -14.35 7.28 -33.71
C ALA A 72 -13.40 6.13 -34.11
N GLN A 73 -12.51 6.35 -35.08
CA GLN A 73 -11.57 5.31 -35.50
C GLN A 73 -10.48 5.12 -34.44
N TYR A 74 -9.97 6.20 -33.86
CA TYR A 74 -9.01 6.11 -32.77
C TYR A 74 -9.59 5.42 -31.54
N GLU A 75 -10.83 5.75 -31.16
CA GLU A 75 -11.52 5.11 -30.04
C GLU A 75 -11.76 3.62 -30.30
N THR A 76 -12.14 3.25 -31.53
CA THR A 76 -12.30 1.84 -31.94
C THR A 76 -10.97 1.08 -31.90
N ASP A 77 -9.89 1.67 -32.42
CA ASP A 77 -8.55 1.06 -32.40
C ASP A 77 -8.06 0.81 -30.96
N LEU A 78 -8.31 1.76 -30.05
CA LEU A 78 -7.98 1.64 -28.63
C LEU A 78 -8.80 0.55 -27.94
N GLU A 79 -10.12 0.51 -28.18
CA GLU A 79 -11.00 -0.51 -27.63
C GLU A 79 -10.58 -1.92 -28.09
N ALA A 80 -10.36 -2.08 -29.40
CA ALA A 80 -9.93 -3.35 -29.98
C ALA A 80 -8.59 -3.83 -29.40
N PHE A 81 -7.63 -2.90 -29.21
CA PHE A 81 -6.35 -3.22 -28.60
C PHE A 81 -6.51 -3.72 -27.16
N VAL A 82 -7.27 -3.00 -26.32
CA VAL A 82 -7.50 -3.37 -24.92
C VAL A 82 -8.20 -4.71 -24.80
N LEU A 83 -9.24 -4.96 -25.60
CA LEU A 83 -9.96 -6.24 -25.60
C LEU A 83 -9.07 -7.38 -26.07
N SER A 84 -8.19 -7.16 -27.06
CA SER A 84 -7.24 -8.18 -27.52
C SER A 84 -6.21 -8.52 -26.44
N VAL A 85 -5.69 -7.52 -25.74
CA VAL A 85 -4.75 -7.71 -24.61
C VAL A 85 -5.40 -8.51 -23.48
N LEU A 86 -6.64 -8.17 -23.11
CA LEU A 86 -7.37 -8.86 -22.04
C LEU A 86 -7.87 -10.26 -22.43
N ALA A 87 -7.86 -10.60 -23.72
CA ALA A 87 -8.22 -11.93 -24.21
C ALA A 87 -7.01 -12.84 -24.45
N ASP A 88 -5.78 -12.34 -24.29
CA ASP A 88 -4.54 -13.10 -24.45
C ASP A 88 -4.08 -13.64 -23.08
N ASP A 89 -4.49 -14.86 -22.75
CA ASP A 89 -4.16 -15.54 -21.49
C ASP A 89 -2.63 -15.72 -21.29
N ASP A 90 -1.86 -15.93 -22.37
CA ASP A 90 -0.42 -16.09 -22.30
C ASP A 90 0.28 -14.76 -21.98
N LEU A 91 -0.25 -13.65 -22.50
CA LEU A 91 0.21 -12.30 -22.15
C LEU A 91 -0.16 -11.95 -20.70
N LEU A 92 -1.40 -12.21 -20.28
CA LEU A 92 -1.83 -11.94 -18.91
C LEU A 92 -1.04 -12.78 -17.89
N THR A 93 -0.74 -14.04 -18.21
CA THR A 93 0.11 -14.91 -17.38
C THR A 93 1.52 -14.32 -17.22
N ASP A 94 2.13 -13.83 -18.30
CA ASP A 94 3.44 -13.18 -18.24
C ASP A 94 3.41 -11.89 -17.41
N ILE A 95 2.36 -11.06 -17.56
CA ILE A 95 2.16 -9.85 -16.76
C ILE A 95 1.99 -10.19 -15.27
N GLY A 96 1.14 -11.17 -14.94
CA GLY A 96 0.96 -11.65 -13.55
C GLY A 96 2.28 -12.15 -12.96
N GLY A 97 3.04 -12.96 -13.72
CA GLY A 97 4.38 -13.43 -13.33
C GLY A 97 5.41 -12.30 -13.16
N PHE A 98 5.32 -11.24 -13.96
CA PHE A 98 6.12 -10.03 -13.76
C PHE A 98 5.75 -9.33 -12.46
N LEU A 99 4.46 -9.18 -12.16
CA LEU A 99 3.96 -8.47 -10.97
C LEU A 99 4.17 -9.22 -9.67
N ALA A 100 4.08 -10.55 -9.69
CA ALA A 100 4.35 -11.41 -8.55
C ALA A 100 5.76 -11.16 -7.97
N GLN A 101 6.74 -10.83 -8.82
CA GLN A 101 8.10 -10.47 -8.39
C GLN A 101 8.20 -9.17 -7.59
N TYR A 102 7.14 -8.36 -7.56
CA TYR A 102 7.07 -7.09 -6.84
C TYR A 102 6.06 -7.12 -5.69
N ALA A 103 5.43 -8.27 -5.39
CA ALA A 103 4.38 -8.37 -4.37
C ALA A 103 4.83 -7.82 -3.01
N ASP A 104 6.02 -8.22 -2.54
CA ASP A 104 6.58 -7.73 -1.26
C ASP A 104 6.90 -6.23 -1.29
N LEU A 105 7.25 -5.70 -2.45
CA LEU A 105 7.56 -4.28 -2.64
C LEU A 105 6.28 -3.43 -2.60
N VAL A 106 5.20 -3.95 -3.21
CA VAL A 106 3.86 -3.36 -3.13
C VAL A 106 3.35 -3.41 -1.70
N ARG A 107 3.43 -4.57 -1.04
CA ARG A 107 3.10 -4.75 0.37
C ARG A 107 3.83 -3.74 1.26
N ALA A 108 5.14 -3.59 1.11
CA ALA A 108 5.94 -2.61 1.84
C ALA A 108 5.46 -1.17 1.63
N ASN A 109 5.22 -0.76 0.38
CA ASN A 109 4.75 0.59 0.08
C ASN A 109 3.33 0.86 0.60
N VAL A 110 2.41 -0.10 0.45
CA VAL A 110 1.01 0.02 0.91
C VAL A 110 0.95 0.22 2.42
N LEU A 111 1.63 -0.65 3.17
CA LEU A 111 1.61 -0.60 4.63
C LEU A 111 2.38 0.63 5.14
N ALA A 112 3.54 0.96 4.56
CA ALA A 112 4.31 2.14 4.94
C ALA A 112 3.52 3.42 4.72
N GLN A 113 2.94 3.63 3.54
CA GLN A 113 2.16 4.83 3.25
C GLN A 113 0.96 4.96 4.19
N LYS A 114 0.24 3.85 4.45
CA LYS A 114 -0.92 3.90 5.35
C LYS A 114 -0.51 4.18 6.79
N LEU A 115 0.55 3.53 7.32
CA LEU A 115 1.04 3.79 8.67
C LEU A 115 1.46 5.25 8.85
N LEU A 116 2.22 5.78 7.91
CA LEU A 116 2.68 7.17 7.94
C LEU A 116 1.50 8.14 7.87
N ALA A 117 0.56 7.94 6.94
CA ALA A 117 -0.62 8.78 6.81
C ALA A 117 -1.46 8.83 8.10
N LEU A 118 -1.58 7.70 8.81
CA LEU A 118 -2.36 7.63 10.04
C LEU A 118 -1.62 8.17 11.28
N THR A 119 -0.28 8.19 11.28
CA THR A 119 0.51 8.52 12.48
C THR A 119 1.30 9.83 12.38
N MET A 120 1.33 10.48 11.22
CA MET A 120 1.90 11.83 11.06
C MET A 120 1.10 12.89 11.85
N PRO A 121 1.71 14.05 12.16
CA PRO A 121 0.98 15.18 12.75
C PRO A 121 -0.21 15.60 11.89
N GLY A 122 -1.35 15.87 12.55
CA GLY A 122 -2.61 16.21 11.89
C GLY A 122 -3.71 15.19 12.16
N VAL A 123 -4.85 15.40 11.50
CA VAL A 123 -6.01 14.50 11.56
C VAL A 123 -6.01 13.65 10.29
N PRO A 124 -5.85 12.32 10.40
CA PRO A 124 -5.87 11.46 9.23
C PRO A 124 -7.28 11.33 8.67
N ASP A 125 -7.37 11.26 7.35
CA ASP A 125 -8.61 10.95 6.62
C ASP A 125 -8.49 9.58 5.94
N ILE A 126 -9.63 8.87 5.84
CA ILE A 126 -9.74 7.59 5.16
C ILE A 126 -10.96 7.66 4.25
N TYR A 127 -10.70 7.72 2.94
CA TYR A 127 -11.76 7.58 1.95
C TYR A 127 -12.42 6.20 2.08
N GLN A 128 -13.75 6.15 1.91
CA GLN A 128 -14.54 4.93 2.10
C GLN A 128 -13.96 3.73 1.34
N GLY A 129 -13.82 2.60 2.02
CA GLY A 129 -13.31 1.36 1.47
C GLY A 129 -11.78 1.23 1.43
N THR A 130 -11.03 2.33 1.63
CA THR A 130 -9.56 2.36 1.54
C THR A 130 -8.83 1.91 2.82
N GLU A 131 -9.57 1.41 3.80
CA GLU A 131 -9.06 0.56 4.88
C GLU A 131 -8.51 -0.78 4.35
N LEU A 132 -9.07 -1.29 3.23
CA LEU A 132 -8.52 -2.40 2.44
C LEU A 132 -7.68 -1.88 1.26
N VAL A 133 -6.99 -2.76 0.54
CA VAL A 133 -6.37 -2.38 -0.73
C VAL A 133 -7.47 -2.07 -1.73
N THR A 134 -7.44 -0.87 -2.31
CA THR A 134 -8.42 -0.41 -3.29
C THR A 134 -7.70 0.01 -4.56
N ARG A 135 -8.11 -0.57 -5.69
CA ARG A 135 -7.56 -0.33 -7.02
C ARG A 135 -8.58 0.45 -7.85
N THR A 136 -8.84 1.68 -7.41
CA THR A 136 -9.83 2.58 -8.03
C THR A 136 -9.16 3.53 -9.00
N LEU A 137 -9.79 3.76 -10.13
CA LEU A 137 -9.44 4.76 -11.12
C LEU A 137 -10.17 6.08 -10.82
N VAL A 138 -10.03 7.06 -11.71
CA VAL A 138 -10.74 8.35 -11.58
C VAL A 138 -12.26 8.16 -11.61
N ASP A 139 -12.98 9.16 -11.09
CA ASP A 139 -14.44 9.28 -11.19
C ASP A 139 -14.98 8.88 -12.58
N PRO A 140 -16.03 8.06 -12.69
CA PRO A 140 -16.86 7.53 -11.60
C PRO A 140 -16.35 6.25 -10.94
N ASP A 141 -15.21 5.68 -11.34
CA ASP A 141 -14.75 4.38 -10.83
C ASP A 141 -14.43 4.39 -9.32
N ASN A 142 -13.98 5.54 -8.78
CA ASN A 142 -13.75 5.71 -7.34
C ASN A 142 -15.04 5.93 -6.53
N ARG A 143 -16.22 5.99 -7.17
CA ARG A 143 -17.53 6.15 -6.51
C ARG A 143 -18.35 4.87 -6.44
N ARG A 144 -17.76 3.73 -6.81
CA ARG A 144 -18.41 2.41 -6.68
C ARG A 144 -18.80 2.14 -5.23
N ASP A 145 -19.86 1.37 -5.06
CA ASP A 145 -20.36 0.98 -3.74
C ASP A 145 -19.30 0.20 -2.95
N VAL A 146 -19.31 0.40 -1.63
CA VAL A 146 -18.40 -0.25 -0.70
C VAL A 146 -19.17 -1.32 0.08
N ASP A 147 -18.71 -2.56 0.03
CA ASP A 147 -19.26 -3.64 0.86
C ASP A 147 -18.74 -3.54 2.29
N PHE A 148 -19.52 -2.86 3.15
CA PHE A 148 -19.19 -2.71 4.56
C PHE A 148 -19.48 -3.95 5.40
N ASP A 149 -20.30 -4.89 4.93
CA ASP A 149 -20.62 -6.10 5.68
C ASP A 149 -19.48 -7.12 5.58
N GLU A 150 -18.86 -7.24 4.40
CA GLU A 150 -17.60 -7.97 4.21
C GLU A 150 -16.51 -7.42 5.14
N ARG A 151 -16.30 -6.10 5.13
CA ARG A 151 -15.27 -5.44 5.95
C ARG A 151 -15.48 -5.66 7.45
N ARG A 152 -16.73 -5.60 7.90
CA ARG A 152 -17.08 -5.90 9.31
C ARG A 152 -16.75 -7.34 9.67
N THR A 153 -17.05 -8.28 8.75
CA THR A 153 -16.75 -9.70 8.93
C THR A 153 -15.24 -9.95 9.04
N VAL A 154 -14.45 -9.36 8.13
CA VAL A 154 -12.99 -9.47 8.16
C VAL A 154 -12.42 -8.84 9.43
N LEU A 155 -12.86 -7.63 9.80
CA LEU A 155 -12.39 -6.95 11.02
C LEU A 155 -12.67 -7.77 12.28
N ASN A 156 -13.89 -8.30 12.43
CA ASN A 156 -14.25 -9.12 13.59
C ASN A 156 -13.38 -10.39 13.69
N ARG A 157 -13.02 -10.99 12.55
CA ARG A 157 -12.12 -12.16 12.52
C ARG A 157 -10.68 -11.79 12.90
N LEU A 158 -10.19 -10.63 12.48
CA LEU A 158 -8.87 -10.13 12.88
C LEU A 158 -8.85 -9.79 14.38
N ASP A 159 -9.92 -9.17 14.89
CA ASP A 159 -10.07 -8.82 16.30
C ASP A 159 -10.11 -10.04 17.23
N SER A 160 -10.58 -11.20 16.74
CA SER A 160 -10.53 -12.46 17.47
C SER A 160 -9.14 -13.14 17.46
N GLY A 161 -8.12 -12.47 16.91
CA GLY A 161 -6.73 -12.93 16.91
C GLY A 161 -6.34 -13.78 15.70
N THR A 162 -7.20 -13.87 14.68
CA THR A 162 -6.83 -14.54 13.43
C THR A 162 -5.75 -13.74 12.71
N ARG A 163 -4.70 -14.41 12.23
CA ARG A 163 -3.65 -13.76 11.45
C ARG A 163 -4.19 -13.29 10.09
N PRO A 164 -3.77 -12.12 9.60
CA PRO A 164 -4.13 -11.66 8.27
C PRO A 164 -3.56 -12.61 7.21
N ALA A 165 -4.36 -12.95 6.21
CA ALA A 165 -3.98 -13.85 5.12
C ALA A 165 -3.60 -13.11 3.83
N THR A 166 -4.03 -11.86 3.67
CA THR A 166 -3.83 -11.04 2.47
C THR A 166 -3.31 -9.65 2.83
N LEU A 167 -2.78 -8.93 1.84
CA LEU A 167 -2.34 -7.55 2.04
C LEU A 167 -3.48 -6.64 2.49
N SER A 168 -4.70 -6.88 1.99
CA SER A 168 -5.90 -6.16 2.41
C SER A 168 -6.20 -6.34 3.90
N GLU A 169 -6.04 -7.55 4.42
CA GLU A 169 -6.24 -7.84 5.84
C GLU A 169 -5.15 -7.24 6.72
N GLU A 170 -3.88 -7.29 6.28
CA GLU A 170 -2.77 -6.62 6.98
C GLU A 170 -3.01 -5.12 7.07
N LYS A 171 -3.47 -4.50 5.98
CA LYS A 171 -3.81 -3.08 5.94
C LYS A 171 -4.99 -2.77 6.84
N LEU A 172 -6.02 -3.62 6.88
CA LEU A 172 -7.17 -3.45 7.77
C LEU A 172 -6.76 -3.50 9.24
N LEU A 173 -5.97 -4.51 9.61
CA LEU A 173 -5.43 -4.66 10.96
C LEU A 173 -4.63 -3.42 11.36
N LEU A 174 -3.73 -2.96 10.49
CA LEU A 174 -2.94 -1.75 10.71
C LEU A 174 -3.84 -0.52 10.92
N VAL A 175 -4.82 -0.32 10.05
CA VAL A 175 -5.77 0.81 10.13
C VAL A 175 -6.52 0.77 11.45
N ALA A 176 -7.11 -0.37 11.80
CA ALA A 176 -7.89 -0.54 13.02
C ALA A 176 -7.02 -0.31 14.27
N THR A 177 -5.83 -0.90 14.32
CA THR A 177 -4.88 -0.75 15.44
C THR A 177 -4.48 0.71 15.64
N VAL A 178 -4.07 1.41 14.58
CA VAL A 178 -3.65 2.82 14.70
C VAL A 178 -4.83 3.72 15.07
N LEU A 179 -6.00 3.54 14.47
CA LEU A 179 -7.16 4.38 14.78
C LEU A 179 -7.68 4.18 16.20
N ARG A 180 -7.68 2.93 16.72
CA ARG A 180 -8.01 2.66 18.12
C ARG A 180 -7.01 3.33 19.05
N LEU A 181 -5.70 3.19 18.77
CA LEU A 181 -4.65 3.86 19.53
C LEU A 181 -4.83 5.39 19.57
N ARG A 182 -5.16 5.99 18.42
CA ARG A 182 -5.42 7.44 18.33
C ARG A 182 -6.69 7.88 19.03
N ARG A 183 -7.73 7.05 19.02
CA ARG A 183 -8.98 7.31 19.75
C ARG A 183 -8.75 7.26 21.25
N ASP A 184 -7.95 6.30 21.70
CA ASP A 184 -7.72 6.03 23.12
C ASP A 184 -6.69 7.00 23.73
N HIS A 185 -5.75 7.50 22.91
CA HIS A 185 -4.71 8.46 23.31
C HIS A 185 -4.54 9.63 22.33
N PRO A 186 -5.57 10.47 22.13
CA PRO A 186 -5.53 11.56 21.16
C PRO A 186 -4.39 12.56 21.42
N GLU A 187 -4.02 12.77 22.69
CA GLU A 187 -2.98 13.69 23.15
C GLU A 187 -1.57 13.35 22.64
N TRP A 188 -1.31 12.10 22.25
CA TRP A 188 -0.04 11.72 21.65
C TRP A 188 0.08 12.15 20.19
N PHE A 189 -1.06 12.42 19.54
CA PHE A 189 -1.13 12.61 18.10
C PHE A 189 -1.57 14.02 17.67
N VAL A 190 -2.39 14.71 18.46
CA VAL A 190 -2.98 16.01 18.14
C VAL A 190 -2.99 16.89 19.38
N GLY A 191 -2.77 18.19 19.19
CA GLY A 191 -2.82 19.19 20.25
C GLY A 191 -1.46 19.87 20.49
N PRO A 192 -1.44 20.94 21.30
CA PRO A 192 -0.22 21.71 21.58
C PRO A 192 0.81 20.91 22.36
N ASP A 193 0.37 19.91 23.13
CA ASP A 193 1.26 19.07 23.95
C ASP A 193 1.80 17.86 23.19
N ALA A 194 1.27 17.56 21.99
CA ALA A 194 1.68 16.41 21.19
C ALA A 194 3.07 16.64 20.58
N SER A 195 3.96 15.68 20.80
CA SER A 195 5.33 15.70 20.32
C SER A 195 5.52 14.90 19.02
N TYR A 196 6.57 15.25 18.28
CA TYR A 196 7.11 14.49 17.16
C TYR A 196 8.63 14.57 17.20
N ALA A 197 9.32 13.43 17.17
CA ALA A 197 10.78 13.38 17.15
C ALA A 197 11.29 12.29 16.18
N PRO A 198 12.19 12.60 15.23
CA PRO A 198 12.80 11.57 14.39
C PRO A 198 13.70 10.65 15.21
N LEU A 199 13.78 9.37 14.83
CA LEU A 199 14.72 8.41 15.41
C LEU A 199 15.98 8.30 14.55
N ALA A 200 17.13 8.14 15.20
CA ALA A 200 18.38 7.91 14.49
C ALA A 200 18.43 6.48 13.94
N THR A 201 18.85 6.35 12.69
CA THR A 201 18.98 5.07 11.96
C THR A 201 20.30 5.06 11.19
N THR A 202 20.90 3.88 11.03
CA THR A 202 22.13 3.70 10.24
C THR A 202 21.85 3.55 8.74
N THR A 203 20.57 3.59 8.32
CA THR A 203 20.15 3.41 6.93
C THR A 203 19.16 4.47 6.48
N SER A 204 19.22 4.83 5.19
CA SER A 204 18.24 5.70 4.55
C SER A 204 16.96 4.98 4.10
N HIS A 205 16.87 3.67 4.30
CA HIS A 205 15.73 2.83 3.89
C HIS A 205 14.64 2.70 4.96
N LEU A 206 14.81 3.34 6.12
CA LEU A 206 13.82 3.39 7.19
C LEU A 206 13.34 4.83 7.43
N ILE A 207 12.03 5.02 7.49
CA ILE A 207 11.41 6.21 8.10
C ILE A 207 11.07 5.83 9.53
N ALA A 208 11.65 6.54 10.50
CA ALA A 208 11.43 6.26 11.92
C ALA A 208 11.24 7.53 12.74
N TYR A 209 10.19 7.57 13.56
CA TYR A 209 9.91 8.68 14.47
C TYR A 209 9.10 8.24 15.68
N ALA A 210 9.11 9.07 16.72
CA ALA A 210 8.32 8.94 17.92
C ALA A 210 7.15 9.94 17.95
N ARG A 211 6.03 9.51 18.54
CA ARG A 211 4.87 10.31 18.97
C ARG A 211 4.67 10.14 20.48
N GLY A 212 3.98 11.08 21.11
CA GLY A 212 3.82 11.15 22.57
C GLY A 212 3.52 12.58 23.00
N THR A 213 3.77 12.94 24.25
CA THR A 213 3.60 14.32 24.73
C THR A 213 4.94 14.97 25.06
N HIS A 214 4.99 16.30 25.12
CA HIS A 214 6.18 17.01 25.61
C HIS A 214 6.50 16.70 27.08
N ALA A 215 5.50 16.35 27.88
CA ALA A 215 5.65 16.04 29.30
C ALA A 215 6.12 14.61 29.54
N ASP A 216 5.51 13.64 28.86
CA ASP A 216 5.71 12.20 29.10
C ASP A 216 6.72 11.58 28.12
N GLY A 217 7.13 12.34 27.10
CA GLY A 217 8.05 11.89 26.07
C GLY A 217 7.43 10.89 25.09
N PRO A 218 8.28 10.14 24.35
CA PRO A 218 7.85 9.11 23.40
C PRO A 218 6.95 8.05 24.03
N GLN A 219 5.76 7.85 23.47
CA GLN A 219 4.82 6.77 23.83
C GLN A 219 4.60 5.79 22.68
N VAL A 220 4.81 6.24 21.44
CA VAL A 220 4.62 5.43 20.23
C VAL A 220 5.81 5.63 19.30
N LEU A 221 6.39 4.57 18.79
CA LEU A 221 7.41 4.61 17.73
C LEU A 221 6.82 4.05 16.44
N VAL A 222 7.07 4.76 15.35
CA VAL A 222 6.61 4.41 14.00
C VAL A 222 7.83 4.06 13.17
N LEU A 223 7.83 2.88 12.57
CA LEU A 223 8.90 2.38 11.71
C LEU A 223 8.29 1.95 10.39
N ALA A 224 8.76 2.52 9.27
CA ALA A 224 8.25 2.21 7.95
C ALA A 224 9.35 2.08 6.91
N THR A 225 9.33 0.98 6.14
CA THR A 225 10.26 0.76 5.03
C THR A 225 10.04 1.79 3.93
N ARG A 226 11.14 2.34 3.38
CA ARG A 226 11.13 3.19 2.18
C ARG A 226 12.11 2.70 1.14
N LEU A 227 11.76 2.89 -0.14
CA LEU A 227 12.54 2.43 -1.29
C LEU A 227 12.85 0.91 -1.22
N PRO A 228 11.84 0.05 -1.03
CA PRO A 228 12.05 -1.37 -0.76
C PRO A 228 12.81 -2.08 -1.90
N LYS A 229 12.66 -1.64 -3.16
CA LYS A 229 13.41 -2.24 -4.28
C LYS A 229 14.91 -1.99 -4.20
N THR A 230 15.30 -0.80 -3.76
CA THR A 230 16.71 -0.47 -3.58
C THR A 230 17.30 -1.25 -2.40
N LEU A 231 16.54 -1.37 -1.31
CA LEU A 231 16.92 -2.17 -0.14
C LEU A 231 17.15 -3.64 -0.53
N ASP A 232 16.21 -4.26 -1.25
CA ASP A 232 16.32 -5.61 -1.80
C ASP A 232 17.60 -5.80 -2.64
N ARG A 233 17.88 -4.85 -3.56
CA ARG A 233 19.11 -4.88 -4.38
C ARG A 233 20.40 -4.78 -3.56
N LEU A 234 20.35 -4.15 -2.38
CA LEU A 234 21.50 -4.03 -1.47
C LEU A 234 21.65 -5.23 -0.52
N GLY A 235 20.79 -6.26 -0.64
CA GLY A 235 20.84 -7.45 0.20
C GLY A 235 19.96 -7.37 1.45
N GLY A 236 19.00 -6.45 1.49
CA GLY A 236 18.10 -6.26 2.62
C GLY A 236 18.67 -5.36 3.70
N TRP A 237 18.23 -5.55 4.95
CA TRP A 237 18.57 -4.67 6.08
C TRP A 237 20.01 -4.79 6.57
N ASP A 238 20.70 -5.91 6.31
CA ASP A 238 22.03 -6.21 6.85
C ASP A 238 22.10 -5.94 8.38
N ALA A 239 23.22 -5.44 8.89
CA ALA A 239 23.38 -4.99 10.28
C ALA A 239 22.80 -3.59 10.56
N SER A 240 21.84 -3.11 9.75
CA SER A 240 21.26 -1.78 9.98
C SER A 240 20.45 -1.73 11.27
N THR A 241 20.62 -0.65 12.03
CA THR A 241 19.98 -0.47 13.34
C THR A 241 19.20 0.84 13.43
N VAL A 242 18.22 0.86 14.32
CA VAL A 242 17.49 2.06 14.76
C VAL A 242 17.68 2.26 16.26
N ALA A 243 18.00 3.49 16.67
CA ALA A 243 18.17 3.85 18.06
C ALA A 243 16.81 4.18 18.69
N LEU A 244 16.35 3.31 19.61
CA LEU A 244 15.08 3.50 20.31
C LEU A 244 15.29 4.29 21.60
N PRO A 245 14.32 5.15 22.00
CA PRO A 245 14.37 5.80 23.30
C PRO A 245 14.38 4.78 24.45
N PRO A 246 14.98 5.11 25.61
CA PRO A 246 15.04 4.21 26.75
C PRO A 246 13.65 3.71 27.18
N GLY A 247 13.55 2.41 27.44
CA GLY A 247 12.32 1.74 27.83
C GLY A 247 12.12 0.42 27.09
N ASN A 248 11.05 -0.27 27.47
CA ASN A 248 10.58 -1.46 26.77
C ASN A 248 9.46 -1.09 25.82
N TRP A 249 9.48 -1.70 24.65
CA TRP A 249 8.53 -1.43 23.58
C TRP A 249 7.87 -2.73 23.12
N ARG A 250 6.57 -2.66 22.85
CA ARG A 250 5.76 -3.73 22.27
C ARG A 250 5.32 -3.35 20.87
N ASP A 251 5.56 -4.19 19.89
CA ASP A 251 4.99 -4.03 18.56
C ASP A 251 3.51 -4.42 18.57
N LEU A 252 2.63 -3.46 18.30
CA LEU A 252 1.20 -3.66 18.26
C LEU A 252 0.73 -4.44 17.02
N LEU A 253 1.55 -4.54 15.97
CA LEU A 253 1.18 -5.24 14.74
C LEU A 253 1.60 -6.72 14.77
N SER A 254 2.83 -7.01 15.24
CA SER A 254 3.32 -8.39 15.36
C SER A 254 3.07 -9.03 16.73
N GLY A 255 2.77 -8.22 17.76
CA GLY A 255 2.64 -8.68 19.14
C GLY A 255 3.97 -8.90 19.87
N ARG A 256 5.11 -8.53 19.25
CA ARG A 256 6.44 -8.74 19.83
C ARG A 256 6.70 -7.78 21.01
N ASP A 257 7.03 -8.33 22.16
CA ASP A 257 7.41 -7.57 23.37
C ASP A 257 8.94 -7.43 23.52
N GLY A 258 9.37 -6.57 24.45
CA GLY A 258 10.77 -6.49 24.90
C GLY A 258 11.75 -5.84 23.92
N VAL A 259 11.23 -5.07 22.96
CA VAL A 259 12.06 -4.31 22.01
C VAL A 259 12.68 -3.12 22.74
N GLN A 260 13.99 -2.93 22.61
CA GLN A 260 14.73 -1.88 23.35
C GLN A 260 16.09 -1.55 22.71
N GLY A 261 16.66 -0.40 23.06
CA GLY A 261 18.03 -0.02 22.73
C GLY A 261 18.28 0.22 21.24
N ASN A 262 19.48 -0.14 20.76
CA ASN A 262 19.82 -0.12 19.34
C ASN A 262 19.35 -1.41 18.69
N ALA A 263 18.12 -1.39 18.17
CA ALA A 263 17.48 -2.59 17.63
C ALA A 263 17.90 -2.82 16.17
N VAL A 264 18.17 -4.09 15.83
CA VAL A 264 18.44 -4.52 14.46
C VAL A 264 17.13 -4.45 13.66
N ILE A 265 17.14 -3.71 12.55
CA ILE A 265 15.93 -3.45 11.77
C ILE A 265 15.42 -4.74 11.12
N ALA A 266 16.33 -5.64 10.70
CA ALA A 266 15.98 -6.94 10.15
C ALA A 266 15.12 -7.76 11.11
N ASP A 267 15.44 -7.71 12.40
CA ASP A 267 14.66 -8.41 13.41
C ASP A 267 13.28 -7.77 13.50
N LEU A 268 13.21 -6.45 13.66
CA LEU A 268 11.95 -5.71 13.86
C LEU A 268 10.99 -5.81 12.67
N LEU A 269 11.52 -5.75 11.45
CA LEU A 269 10.73 -5.67 10.21
C LEU A 269 10.84 -6.95 9.37
N GLY A 270 11.18 -8.08 10.00
CA GLY A 270 11.32 -9.37 9.31
C GLY A 270 9.97 -9.94 8.85
N ASP A 271 8.93 -9.82 9.69
CA ASP A 271 7.60 -10.35 9.40
C ASP A 271 6.72 -9.32 8.65
N LEU A 272 6.80 -8.05 9.05
CA LEU A 272 6.06 -6.93 8.49
C LEU A 272 7.03 -5.84 8.04
N PRO A 273 6.80 -5.18 6.90
CA PRO A 273 7.66 -4.09 6.40
C PRO A 273 7.47 -2.78 7.18
N VAL A 274 6.71 -2.82 8.27
CA VAL A 274 6.38 -1.71 9.15
C VAL A 274 6.24 -2.21 10.59
N ALA A 275 6.44 -1.35 11.57
CA ALA A 275 6.15 -1.62 12.98
C ALA A 275 5.55 -0.40 13.66
N LEU A 276 4.67 -0.66 14.63
CA LEU A 276 4.06 0.35 15.50
C LEU A 276 4.33 -0.04 16.94
N LEU A 277 5.37 0.55 17.53
CA LEU A 277 5.81 0.18 18.86
C LEU A 277 5.14 1.05 19.92
N LEU A 278 4.47 0.46 20.90
CA LEU A 278 3.90 1.13 22.06
C LEU A 278 4.83 0.98 23.26
N ARG A 279 4.98 2.03 24.06
CA ARG A 279 5.73 1.98 25.31
C ARG A 279 5.05 1.00 26.28
N ALA A 280 5.79 0.00 26.74
CA ALA A 280 5.31 -0.92 27.77
C ALA A 280 5.45 -0.27 29.16
N GLU A 281 4.47 -0.46 30.03
CA GLU A 281 4.55 -0.01 31.42
C GLU A 281 5.62 -0.81 32.19
N GLU A 282 6.41 -0.12 33.02
CA GLU A 282 7.38 -0.76 33.91
C GLU A 282 6.64 -1.57 35.00
N GLY A 283 6.60 -2.90 34.87
CA GLY A 283 6.09 -3.82 35.90
C GLY A 283 4.88 -4.67 35.52
N ALA A 284 4.35 -4.55 34.29
CA ALA A 284 3.35 -5.51 33.81
C ALA A 284 4.04 -6.85 33.51
N ALA A 285 3.69 -7.90 34.27
CA ALA A 285 3.93 -9.28 33.83
C ALA A 285 3.36 -9.45 32.40
N PRO A 286 3.92 -10.36 31.56
CA PRO A 286 3.42 -10.53 30.20
C PRO A 286 1.92 -10.75 30.26
N ALA A 287 1.16 -9.80 29.72
CA ALA A 287 -0.28 -9.90 29.66
C ALA A 287 -0.59 -11.16 28.84
N GLU A 288 -1.30 -12.12 29.45
CA GLU A 288 -2.02 -13.12 28.67
C GLU A 288 -2.79 -12.38 27.58
N SER A 289 -2.73 -12.92 26.37
CA SER A 289 -3.35 -12.36 25.17
C SER A 289 -4.71 -11.76 25.51
N PRO A 290 -5.01 -10.51 25.10
CA PRO A 290 -6.27 -9.89 25.44
C PRO A 290 -7.40 -10.75 24.84
N GLN A 291 -8.14 -11.43 25.71
CA GLN A 291 -9.50 -11.83 25.40
C GLN A 291 -10.31 -10.53 25.38
N ILE A 292 -10.52 -9.99 24.19
CA ILE A 292 -11.45 -8.88 23.95
C ILE A 292 -12.87 -9.49 23.94
N PRO A 293 -13.85 -8.89 24.66
CA PRO A 293 -15.21 -9.43 24.78
C PRO A 293 -15.96 -9.52 23.45
#